data_AF-A0A853BDB8-F1
#
_entry.id   AF-A0A853BDB8-F1
#
_cell.length_a   1.000
_cell.length_b   1.000
_cell.length_c   1.000
_cell.angle_alpha   90.00
_cell.angle_beta   90.00
_cell.angle_gamma   90.00
#
_symmetry.space_group_name_H-M   'P 1'
#
loop_
_entity.id
_entity.type
_entity.pdbx_description
1 polymer ?
#
loop_
_entity_poly.entity_id
_entity_poly.type
_entity_poly.pdbx_seq_one_letter_code
_entity_poly.pdbx_strand_id
1 'polypeptide(L)'
;MDALPVVTTTWALSRITHENRLRFLRLLDEAATGRAVAWVSAEGVGVAPAIPTMGDRRASGHSILGVAVFEHAETRTWALGRCWSKGRLLSWPSDA
;
A
#
# COMPACT_ATOMS: atom_id res chain seq x y z
N MET A 1 -16.64 -10.90 4.19
CA MET A 1 -16.14 -10.42 5.50
C MET A 1 -16.09 -8.91 5.42
N ASP A 2 -16.60 -8.20 6.42
CA ASP A 2 -16.51 -6.75 6.50
C ASP A 2 -15.10 -6.37 7.00
N ALA A 3 -14.43 -5.44 6.33
CA ALA A 3 -13.06 -5.03 6.66
C ALA A 3 -12.99 -3.51 6.72
N LEU A 4 -12.21 -2.96 7.66
CA LEU A 4 -11.96 -1.53 7.75
C LEU A 4 -11.15 -1.05 6.55
N PRO A 5 -11.67 -0.16 5.70
CA PRO A 5 -10.88 0.44 4.64
C PRO A 5 -9.96 1.52 5.22
N VAL A 6 -8.67 1.42 4.95
CA VAL A 6 -7.71 2.51 5.12
C VAL A 6 -7.17 2.86 3.74
N VAL A 7 -7.16 4.14 3.37
CA VAL A 7 -6.73 4.56 2.03
C VAL A 7 -5.65 5.63 2.16
N THR A 8 -4.46 5.36 1.62
CA THR A 8 -3.38 6.35 1.51
C THR A 8 -3.09 6.63 0.03
N THR A 9 -3.10 7.90 -0.37
CA THR A 9 -2.84 8.30 -1.75
C THR A 9 -1.96 9.54 -1.80
N THR A 10 -1.63 10.04 -3.00
CA THR A 10 -0.89 11.28 -3.19
C THR A 10 0.47 11.31 -2.48
N TRP A 11 1.10 10.14 -2.36
CA TRP A 11 2.37 9.96 -1.66
C TRP A 11 2.30 10.37 -0.18
N ALA A 12 1.17 10.12 0.49
CA ALA A 12 0.96 10.51 1.89
C ALA A 12 2.07 9.99 2.80
N LEU A 13 2.50 8.73 2.61
CA LEU A 13 3.54 8.13 3.44
C LEU A 13 4.94 8.71 3.14
N SER A 14 5.16 9.34 1.98
CA SER A 14 6.43 10.03 1.70
C SER A 14 6.70 11.20 2.66
N ARG A 15 5.64 11.78 3.24
CA ARG A 15 5.70 12.94 4.14
C ARG A 15 6.13 12.59 5.57
N ILE A 16 6.19 11.31 5.91
CA ILE A 16 6.61 10.83 7.23
C ILE A 16 7.92 10.06 7.14
N THR A 17 8.65 10.00 8.26
CA THR A 17 9.92 9.28 8.39
C THR A 17 9.73 7.78 8.16
N HIS A 18 10.81 7.08 7.82
CA HIS A 18 10.77 5.62 7.66
C HIS A 18 10.27 4.90 8.92
N GLU A 19 10.72 5.32 10.10
CA GLU A 19 10.25 4.79 11.38
C GLU A 19 8.73 4.95 11.55
N ASN A 20 8.19 6.13 11.20
CA ASN A 20 6.76 6.39 11.29
C ASN A 20 5.94 5.58 10.27
N ARG A 21 6.52 5.21 9.12
CA ARG A 21 5.87 4.28 8.18
C ARG A 21 5.76 2.88 8.78
N LEU A 22 6.82 2.39 9.43
CA LEU A 22 6.77 1.11 10.14
C LEU A 22 5.81 1.15 11.33
N ARG A 23 5.73 2.29 12.03
CA ARG A 23 4.74 2.50 13.09
C ARG A 23 3.31 2.47 12.55
N PHE A 24 3.07 3.12 11.41
CA PHE A 24 1.79 3.07 10.72
C PHE A 24 1.38 1.62 10.41
N LEU A 25 2.31 0.81 9.88
CA LEU A 25 2.05 -0.62 9.63
C LEU A 25 1.64 -1.38 10.90
N ARG A 26 2.34 -1.15 12.02
CA ARG A 26 1.98 -1.76 13.32
C ARG A 26 0.61 -1.34 13.82
N LEU A 27 0.20 -0.09 13.58
CA LEU A 27 -1.14 0.38 13.98
C LEU A 27 -2.24 -0.28 13.16
N LEU A 28 -1.99 -0.59 11.88
CA LEU A 28 -2.93 -1.36 11.06
C LEU A 28 -3.08 -2.80 11.58
N ASP A 29 -1.96 -3.44 11.92
CA ASP A 29 -1.93 -4.79 12.50
C ASP A 29 -2.63 -4.84 13.87
N GLU A 30 -2.39 -3.87 14.74
CA GLU A 30 -3.08 -3.75 16.03
C GLU A 30 -4.59 -3.57 15.84
N ALA A 31 -5.02 -2.71 14.90
CA ALA A 31 -6.43 -2.54 14.58
C ALA A 31 -7.05 -3.83 14.01
N ALA A 32 -6.25 -4.65 13.31
CA ALA A 32 -6.67 -5.92 12.73
C ALA A 32 -7.04 -6.99 13.77
N THR A 33 -6.67 -6.80 15.03
CA THR A 33 -7.05 -7.68 16.14
C THR A 33 -8.56 -7.66 16.44
N GLY A 34 -9.23 -6.52 16.21
CA GLY A 34 -10.66 -6.36 16.47
C GLY A 34 -11.56 -6.56 15.25
N ARG A 35 -11.05 -6.26 14.04
CA ARG A 35 -11.71 -6.50 12.75
C ARG A 35 -10.65 -6.48 11.65
N ALA A 36 -10.85 -7.24 10.58
CA ALA A 36 -9.93 -7.19 9.44
C ALA A 36 -9.74 -5.75 8.91
N VAL A 37 -8.54 -5.42 8.47
CA VAL A 37 -8.19 -4.11 7.90
C VAL A 37 -7.70 -4.29 6.48
N ALA A 38 -8.31 -3.59 5.53
CA ALA A 38 -7.86 -3.52 4.15
C ALA A 38 -7.25 -2.14 3.89
N TRP A 39 -5.93 -2.09 3.75
CA TRP A 39 -5.20 -0.88 3.40
C TRP A 39 -4.93 -0.82 1.90
N VAL A 40 -5.52 0.16 1.22
CA VAL A 40 -5.25 0.49 -0.18
C VAL A 40 -4.27 1.65 -0.25
N SER A 41 -3.22 1.49 -1.03
CA SER A 41 -2.10 2.42 -1.09
C SER A 41 -1.80 2.86 -2.52
N ALA A 42 -1.54 4.15 -2.72
CA ALA A 42 -0.99 4.72 -3.94
C ALA A 42 0.24 5.58 -3.60
N GLU A 43 1.38 4.91 -3.43
CA GLU A 43 2.61 5.50 -2.90
C GLU A 43 3.78 5.29 -3.87
N GLY A 44 4.78 6.17 -3.80
CA GLY A 44 5.99 6.04 -4.60
C GLY A 44 6.68 4.68 -4.39
N VAL A 45 7.40 4.20 -5.39
CA VAL A 45 8.08 2.89 -5.35
C VAL A 45 8.95 2.75 -4.09
N GLY A 46 8.65 1.74 -3.26
CA GLY A 46 9.36 1.46 -2.00
C GLY A 46 9.08 2.45 -0.85
N VAL A 47 8.01 3.25 -0.95
CA VAL A 47 7.56 4.16 0.13
C VAL A 47 6.58 3.46 1.07
N ALA A 48 5.58 2.75 0.53
CA ALA A 48 4.62 1.99 1.34
C ALA A 48 5.29 0.73 1.92
N PRO A 49 5.43 0.60 3.25
CA PRO A 49 5.94 -0.62 3.85
C PRO A 49 4.98 -1.79 3.58
N ALA A 50 5.51 -3.00 3.44
CA ALA A 50 4.79 -4.25 3.13
C ALA A 50 4.14 -4.38 1.73
N ILE A 51 3.94 -3.28 1.00
CA ILE A 51 3.46 -3.34 -0.39
C ILE A 51 4.61 -3.77 -1.31
N PRO A 52 4.47 -4.88 -2.06
CA PRO A 52 5.51 -5.33 -2.99
C PRO A 52 5.75 -4.30 -4.10
N THR A 53 6.99 -4.21 -4.57
CA THR A 53 7.30 -3.52 -5.83
C THR A 53 7.16 -4.50 -6.99
N MET A 54 6.77 -4.05 -8.18
CA MET A 54 6.72 -4.89 -9.39
C MET A 54 8.06 -4.94 -10.14
N GLY A 55 9.18 -5.01 -9.40
CA GLY A 55 10.54 -4.87 -9.94
C GLY A 55 10.94 -3.42 -10.28
N ASP A 56 10.09 -2.46 -9.97
CA ASP A 56 10.34 -1.05 -10.26
C ASP A 56 11.43 -0.46 -9.34
N ARG A 57 12.22 0.48 -9.89
CA ARG A 57 13.22 1.22 -9.11
C ARG A 57 12.61 2.43 -8.40
N ARG A 58 13.26 2.87 -7.32
CA ARG A 58 12.94 4.17 -6.69
C ARG A 58 13.08 5.32 -7.69
N ALA A 59 12.31 6.38 -7.51
CA ALA A 59 12.28 7.56 -8.40
C ALA A 59 11.88 7.28 -9.85
N SER A 60 11.12 6.22 -10.13
CA SER A 60 10.59 5.90 -11.47
C SER A 60 9.48 6.85 -11.97
N GLY A 61 9.06 7.82 -11.17
CA GLY A 61 8.02 8.80 -11.54
C GLY A 61 6.57 8.30 -11.41
N HIS A 62 6.37 7.08 -10.93
CA HIS A 62 5.06 6.48 -10.66
C HIS A 62 4.88 6.04 -9.22
N SER A 63 3.62 5.80 -8.85
CA SER A 63 3.24 5.10 -7.63
C SER A 63 2.94 3.63 -7.93
N ILE A 64 3.17 2.77 -6.93
CA ILE A 64 2.57 1.45 -6.89
C ILE A 64 1.16 1.60 -6.29
N LEU A 65 0.18 1.03 -6.99
CA LEU A 65 -1.13 0.75 -6.44
C LEU A 65 -1.04 -0.60 -5.74
N GLY A 66 -1.24 -0.62 -4.43
CA GLY A 66 -1.13 -1.83 -3.64
C GLY A 66 -2.28 -1.99 -2.67
N VAL A 67 -2.51 -3.23 -2.26
CA VAL A 67 -3.42 -3.55 -1.16
C VAL A 67 -2.70 -4.45 -0.16
N ALA A 68 -2.93 -4.20 1.12
CA ALA A 68 -2.58 -5.09 2.21
C ALA A 68 -3.83 -5.40 3.02
N VAL A 69 -4.12 -6.67 3.25
CA VAL A 69 -5.21 -7.14 4.11
C VAL A 69 -4.58 -7.74 5.36
N PHE A 70 -4.87 -7.12 6.50
CA PHE A 70 -4.45 -7.55 7.83
C PHE A 70 -5.62 -8.25 8.51
N GLU A 71 -5.35 -9.46 8.97
CA GLU A 71 -6.23 -10.28 9.80
C GLU A 71 -5.43 -10.73 11.03
N HIS A 72 -6.11 -11.24 12.07
CA HIS A 72 -5.50 -11.54 13.36
C HIS A 72 -4.21 -12.39 13.31
N ALA A 73 -4.06 -13.25 12.30
CA ALA A 73 -2.93 -14.16 12.17
C ALA A 73 -2.22 -14.10 10.80
N GLU A 74 -2.70 -13.29 9.86
CA GLU A 74 -2.20 -13.27 8.50
C GLU A 74 -2.19 -11.86 7.93
N THR A 75 -1.13 -11.53 7.21
CA THR A 75 -1.09 -10.35 6.35
C THR A 75 -0.86 -10.80 4.91
N ARG A 76 -1.79 -10.43 4.03
CA ARG A 76 -1.69 -10.67 2.59
C ARG A 76 -1.47 -9.36 1.87
N THR A 77 -0.48 -9.30 0.98
CA THR A 77 -0.15 -8.07 0.26
C THR A 77 -0.04 -8.31 -1.23
N TRP A 78 -0.49 -7.32 -2.00
CA TRP A 78 -0.47 -7.37 -3.46
C TRP A 78 -0.07 -6.02 -4.04
N ALA A 79 0.74 -6.06 -5.09
CA ALA A 79 0.89 -4.94 -6.01
C ALA A 79 -0.14 -5.13 -7.13
N LEU A 80 -1.09 -4.21 -7.23
CA LEU A 80 -2.19 -4.29 -8.19
C LEU A 80 -1.86 -3.60 -9.51
N GLY A 81 -0.99 -2.58 -9.50
CA GLY A 81 -0.73 -1.80 -10.69
C GLY A 81 0.13 -0.56 -10.43
N ARG A 82 0.25 0.28 -11.45
CA ARG A 82 1.02 1.52 -11.43
C ARG A 82 0.11 2.70 -11.71
N CYS A 83 0.41 3.85 -11.12
CA CYS A 83 -0.23 5.10 -11.52
C CYS A 83 0.76 6.25 -11.69
N TRP A 84 0.47 7.12 -12.67
CA TRP A 84 1.23 8.34 -12.95
C TRP A 84 0.32 9.56 -12.82
N SER A 85 0.94 10.74 -12.81
CA SER A 85 0.22 12.02 -12.93
C SER A 85 -0.92 12.15 -11.92
N LYS A 86 -0.66 11.75 -10.66
CA LYS A 86 -1.65 11.73 -9.56
C LYS A 86 -2.90 10.90 -9.87
N GLY A 87 -2.75 9.77 -10.57
CA GLY A 87 -3.83 8.84 -10.88
C GLY A 87 -4.52 9.08 -12.22
N ARG A 88 -4.08 10.05 -13.02
CA ARG A 88 -4.65 10.29 -14.37
C ARG A 88 -4.36 9.17 -15.37
N LEU A 89 -3.29 8.40 -15.13
CA LEU A 89 -2.92 7.25 -15.95
C LEU A 89 -2.70 6.05 -15.03
N LEU A 90 -3.32 4.92 -15.38
CA LEU A 90 -3.25 3.66 -14.65
C LEU A 90 -2.74 2.57 -15.60
N SER A 91 -1.87 1.70 -15.08
CA SER A 91 -1.43 0.48 -15.76
C SER A 91 -1.66 -0.69 -14.82
N TRP A 92 -2.45 -1.65 -15.28
CA TRP A 92 -2.72 -2.89 -14.59
C TRP A 92 -1.87 -3.99 -15.22
N PRO A 93 -1.30 -4.92 -14.44
CA PRO A 93 -0.74 -6.14 -15.00
C PRO A 93 -1.85 -6.89 -15.75
N SER A 94 -1.56 -7.39 -16.94
CA SER A 94 -2.43 -8.32 -17.63
C SER A 94 -2.40 -9.66 -16.89
N ASP A 95 -3.55 -10.32 -16.74
CA ASP A 95 -3.59 -11.71 -16.33
C ASP A 95 -2.77 -12.52 -17.35
N ALA A 96 -1.69 -13.14 -16.90
CA ALA A 96 -0.87 -14.06 -17.69
C ALA A 96 -1.26 -15.50 -17.33
#